data_AF-A0A844NTM0-F1
#
_entry.id   AF-A0A844NTM0-F1
#
_cell.length_a   1.000
_cell.length_b   1.000
_cell.length_c   1.000
_cell.angle_alpha   90.00
_cell.angle_beta   90.00
_cell.angle_gamma   90.00
#
_symmetry.space_group_name_H-M   'P 1'
#
loop_
_entity.id
_entity.type
_entity.pdbx_description
1 polymer ?
#
loop_
_entity_poly.entity_id
_entity_poly.type
_entity_poly.pdbx_seq_one_letter_code
_entity_poly.pdbx_strand_id
1 'polypeptide(L)'
;MIKSLKFSHKILLAASLVVFAAFALFTLYNDYLQRNAIREDLESYLREMGDVTSSNIQNWLGGRLLLVEQTAQTLARDHSPEAVSALLEQPALTSTFSFTYLGQQDGVFTMRPDSPMPAGYDPRSRPWYKDAVAAGGLTLTEPYVDAATQELIITAATPVKAAGNTLGVVGGDLSLKTLVQIINSLDFSGMGYAFLVSGDGKILVHPDKEQVMKTLSEVYPQNTPKIATGFSEAELHGHTRILAFTPIKGLPSVTWYLALSIDKDKAYAMLSKFRVSAIAAALISIVAILVLLGLLIRLLMQPLHLMGRAMQDIAQGEGDLTKRLAVTSRDEFGVLGDAFNQFVERIHRSIREVAGTAHKLHDVSQLVVNASNSSMANSDEQSNRTNSVAAAINELGAAAQEIARNAADASHHASDANHQAEDGKQVVEQTIRAMNELSEKISASCANIEALNSRTVNIGQILEVIK
;
A
#
# COMPACT_ATOMS: atom_id res chain seq x y z
N MET A 1 -11.50 6.80 -7.85
CA MET A 1 -11.46 6.14 -6.52
C MET A 1 -10.24 6.49 -5.66
N ILE A 2 -9.05 6.80 -6.18
CA ILE A 2 -7.85 7.04 -5.34
C ILE A 2 -7.86 8.39 -4.57
N LYS A 3 -8.63 9.39 -5.04
CA LYS A 3 -8.66 10.73 -4.43
C LYS A 3 -9.32 10.80 -3.04
N SER A 4 -10.20 9.86 -2.69
CA SER A 4 -10.93 9.85 -1.39
C SER A 4 -10.23 9.02 -0.29
N LEU A 5 -9.12 8.34 -0.60
CA LEU A 5 -8.41 7.51 0.38
C LEU A 5 -7.52 8.37 1.30
N LYS A 6 -7.60 8.11 2.61
CA LYS A 6 -6.65 8.68 3.59
C LYS A 6 -5.22 8.26 3.22
N PHE A 7 -4.25 9.12 3.51
CA PHE A 7 -2.83 8.87 3.19
C PHE A 7 -2.32 7.52 3.72
N SER A 8 -2.73 7.13 4.93
CA SER A 8 -2.43 5.81 5.52
C SER A 8 -2.87 4.64 4.64
N HIS A 9 -4.04 4.73 4.01
CA HIS A 9 -4.56 3.68 3.14
C HIS A 9 -3.78 3.62 1.82
N LYS A 10 -3.34 4.77 1.29
CA LYS A 10 -2.53 4.81 0.06
C LYS A 10 -1.19 4.10 0.24
N ILE A 11 -0.51 4.34 1.38
CA ILE A 11 0.75 3.64 1.71
C ILE A 11 0.49 2.14 1.86
N LEU A 12 -0.53 1.77 2.63
CA LEU A 12 -0.82 0.37 2.90
C LEU A 12 -1.15 -0.40 1.61
N LEU A 13 -1.87 0.23 0.68
CA LEU A 13 -2.20 -0.34 -0.63
C LEU A 13 -0.95 -0.45 -1.53
N ALA A 14 -0.10 0.57 -1.58
CA ALA A 14 1.16 0.52 -2.34
C ALA A 14 2.10 -0.57 -1.80
N ALA A 15 2.29 -0.63 -0.48
CA ALA A 15 3.11 -1.65 0.16
C ALA A 15 2.53 -3.05 -0.03
N SER A 16 1.20 -3.21 0.07
CA SER A 16 0.52 -4.49 -0.18
C SER A 16 0.77 -5.01 -1.59
N LEU A 17 0.80 -4.11 -2.58
CA LEU A 17 0.98 -4.47 -3.98
C LEU A 17 2.43 -4.90 -4.26
N VAL A 18 3.41 -4.23 -3.66
CA VAL A 18 4.83 -4.62 -3.73
C VAL A 18 5.06 -5.98 -3.08
N VAL A 19 4.52 -6.19 -1.87
CA VAL A 19 4.64 -7.46 -1.14
C VAL A 19 3.96 -8.57 -1.93
N PHE A 20 2.74 -8.35 -2.43
CA PHE A 20 2.04 -9.31 -3.26
C PHE A 20 2.85 -9.68 -4.50
N ALA A 21 3.39 -8.69 -5.23
CA ALA A 21 4.20 -8.94 -6.42
C ALA A 21 5.46 -9.76 -6.09
N ALA A 22 6.16 -9.43 -4.99
CA ALA A 22 7.34 -10.16 -4.55
C ALA A 22 7.02 -11.62 -4.19
N PHE A 23 5.97 -11.86 -3.41
CA PHE A 23 5.55 -13.23 -3.05
C PHE A 23 5.02 -14.00 -4.25
N ALA A 24 4.30 -13.36 -5.18
CA ALA A 24 3.84 -13.99 -6.41
C ALA A 24 5.03 -14.43 -7.29
N LEU A 25 6.01 -13.55 -7.50
CA LEU A 25 7.22 -13.87 -8.25
C LEU A 25 8.04 -14.98 -7.57
N PHE A 26 8.22 -14.90 -6.25
CA PHE A 26 8.91 -15.93 -5.48
C PHE A 26 8.21 -17.29 -5.58
N THR A 27 6.88 -17.32 -5.46
CA THR A 27 6.07 -18.54 -5.57
C THR A 27 6.17 -19.14 -6.97
N LEU A 28 6.08 -18.33 -8.02
CA LEU A 28 6.23 -18.77 -9.41
C LEU A 28 7.64 -19.32 -9.69
N TYR A 29 8.66 -18.63 -9.20
CA TYR A 29 10.06 -19.06 -9.35
C TYR A 29 10.33 -20.39 -8.62
N ASN A 30 9.81 -20.53 -7.40
CA ASN A 30 9.95 -21.76 -6.62
C ASN A 30 9.19 -22.93 -7.26
N ASP A 31 7.94 -22.71 -7.71
CA ASP A 31 7.15 -23.71 -8.45
C ASP A 31 7.89 -24.17 -9.73
N TYR A 32 8.52 -23.25 -10.46
CA TYR A 32 9.33 -23.59 -11.63
C TYR A 32 10.55 -24.46 -11.26
N LEU A 33 11.34 -24.05 -10.27
CA LEU A 33 12.52 -24.81 -9.83
C LEU A 33 12.13 -26.20 -9.34
N GLN A 34 11.07 -26.31 -8.55
CA GLN A 34 10.68 -27.57 -7.92
C GLN A 34 10.03 -28.53 -8.91
N ARG A 35 9.28 -28.03 -9.90
CA ARG A 35 8.81 -28.85 -11.02
C ARG A 35 9.97 -29.46 -11.79
N ASN A 36 11.01 -28.68 -12.07
CA ASN A 36 12.19 -29.19 -12.77
C ASN A 36 12.97 -30.19 -11.91
N ALA A 37 13.19 -29.91 -10.62
CA ALA A 37 13.85 -30.84 -9.71
C ALA A 37 13.11 -32.17 -9.60
N ILE A 38 11.78 -32.14 -9.40
CA ILE A 38 10.98 -33.37 -9.28
C ILE A 38 10.86 -34.08 -10.62
N ARG A 39 10.88 -33.35 -11.75
CA ARG A 39 10.98 -33.96 -13.06
C ARG A 39 12.29 -34.73 -13.20
N GLU A 40 13.43 -34.14 -12.86
CA GLU A 40 14.73 -34.80 -12.92
C GLU A 40 14.81 -36.01 -11.98
N ASP A 41 14.31 -35.89 -10.75
CA ASP A 41 14.24 -36.99 -9.78
C ASP A 41 13.34 -38.13 -10.30
N LEU A 42 12.18 -37.80 -10.86
CA LEU A 42 11.26 -38.77 -11.46
C LEU A 42 11.90 -39.45 -12.66
N GLU A 43 12.52 -38.69 -13.57
CA GLU A 43 13.23 -39.23 -14.71
C GLU A 43 14.37 -40.18 -14.27
N SER A 44 15.11 -39.83 -13.22
CA SER A 44 16.15 -40.68 -12.63
C SER A 44 15.58 -41.97 -12.06
N TYR A 45 14.53 -41.87 -11.24
CA TYR A 45 13.81 -43.02 -10.66
C TYR A 45 13.26 -43.95 -11.74
N LEU A 46 12.62 -43.40 -12.78
CA LEU A 46 12.06 -44.19 -13.87
C LEU A 46 13.14 -44.86 -14.71
N ARG A 47 14.30 -44.22 -14.89
CA ARG A 47 15.45 -44.84 -15.56
C ARG A 47 15.98 -46.02 -14.75
N GLU A 48 16.17 -45.85 -13.44
CA GLU A 48 16.63 -46.92 -12.55
C GLU A 48 15.63 -48.09 -12.53
N MET A 49 14.34 -47.81 -12.36
CA MET A 49 13.29 -48.84 -12.38
C MET A 49 13.19 -49.53 -13.74
N GLY A 50 13.33 -48.77 -14.83
CA GLY A 50 13.35 -49.30 -16.20
C GLY A 50 14.54 -50.23 -16.42
N ASP A 51 15.73 -49.84 -15.98
CA ASP A 51 16.95 -50.63 -16.12
C ASP A 51 16.92 -51.91 -15.28
N VAL A 52 16.47 -51.83 -14.03
CA VAL A 52 16.30 -53.00 -13.14
C VAL A 52 15.25 -53.96 -13.71
N THR A 53 14.09 -53.44 -14.11
CA THR A 53 13.01 -54.27 -14.65
C THR A 53 13.40 -54.89 -16.00
N SER A 54 14.10 -54.14 -16.86
CA SER A 54 14.63 -54.63 -18.13
C SER A 54 15.65 -55.74 -17.92
N SER A 55 16.55 -55.56 -16.96
CA SER A 55 17.54 -56.58 -16.58
C SER A 55 16.87 -57.82 -15.99
N ASN A 56 15.82 -57.65 -15.19
CA ASN A 56 15.04 -58.76 -14.62
C ASN A 56 14.38 -59.60 -15.71
N ILE A 57 13.68 -58.96 -16.67
CA ILE A 57 13.05 -59.69 -17.76
C ILE A 57 14.08 -60.29 -18.73
N GLN A 58 15.20 -59.60 -18.97
CA GLN A 58 16.34 -60.15 -19.73
C GLN A 58 16.85 -61.44 -19.09
N ASN A 59 17.15 -61.43 -17.80
CA ASN A 59 17.66 -62.61 -17.09
C ASN A 59 16.62 -63.73 -17.05
N TRP A 60 15.36 -63.36 -16.85
CA TRP A 60 14.26 -64.32 -16.82
C TRP A 60 14.07 -65.02 -18.17
N LEU A 61 14.04 -64.27 -19.28
CA LEU A 61 13.96 -64.80 -20.63
C LEU A 61 15.24 -65.56 -21.01
N GLY A 62 16.41 -65.03 -20.66
CA GLY A 62 17.70 -65.68 -20.89
C GLY A 62 17.77 -67.09 -20.30
N GLY A 63 17.26 -67.30 -19.08
CA GLY A 63 17.17 -68.63 -18.49
C GLY A 63 16.29 -69.60 -19.29
N ARG A 64 15.17 -69.13 -19.86
CA ARG A 64 14.28 -69.95 -20.69
C ARG A 64 14.91 -70.28 -22.03
N LEU A 65 15.55 -69.28 -22.63
CA LEU A 65 16.27 -69.43 -23.88
C LEU A 65 17.39 -70.47 -23.77
N LEU A 66 18.17 -70.43 -22.67
CA LEU A 66 19.20 -71.43 -22.40
C LEU A 66 18.62 -72.85 -22.19
N LEU A 67 17.44 -72.99 -21.57
CA LEU A 67 16.78 -74.29 -21.43
C LEU A 67 16.34 -74.86 -22.79
N VAL A 68 15.78 -74.02 -23.66
CA VAL A 68 15.39 -74.41 -25.03
C VAL A 68 16.63 -74.78 -25.86
N GLU A 69 17.70 -74.01 -25.75
CA GLU A 69 18.98 -74.29 -26.40
C GLU A 69 19.60 -75.61 -25.93
N GLN A 70 19.66 -75.83 -24.62
CA GLN A 70 20.15 -77.08 -24.03
C GLN A 70 19.32 -78.30 -24.50
N THR A 71 18.00 -78.15 -24.58
CA THR A 71 17.08 -79.18 -25.06
C THR A 71 17.37 -79.51 -26.52
N ALA A 72 17.48 -78.51 -27.39
CA ALA A 72 17.80 -78.70 -28.80
C ALA A 72 19.18 -79.34 -29.03
N GLN A 73 20.20 -78.93 -28.28
CA GLN A 73 21.54 -79.54 -28.36
C GLN A 73 21.56 -81.00 -27.89
N THR A 74 20.70 -81.35 -26.94
CA THR A 74 20.55 -82.73 -26.46
C THR A 74 19.87 -83.59 -27.54
N LEU A 75 18.79 -83.08 -28.14
CA LEU A 75 18.07 -83.74 -29.23
C LEU A 75 18.88 -83.85 -30.52
N ALA A 76 19.84 -82.95 -30.75
CA ALA A 76 20.77 -83.05 -31.86
C ALA A 76 21.67 -84.30 -31.77
N ARG A 77 21.88 -84.85 -30.56
CA ARG A 77 22.67 -86.06 -30.33
C ARG A 77 21.83 -87.33 -30.35
N ASP A 78 20.64 -87.28 -29.75
CA ASP A 78 19.67 -88.37 -29.73
C ASP A 78 18.24 -87.82 -29.82
N HIS A 79 17.56 -88.12 -30.92
CA HIS A 79 16.18 -87.73 -31.21
C HIS A 79 15.30 -88.96 -31.49
N SER A 80 15.65 -90.12 -30.90
CA SER A 80 14.75 -91.26 -30.88
C SER A 80 13.41 -90.89 -30.20
N PRO A 81 12.27 -91.44 -30.65
CA PRO A 81 10.96 -91.09 -30.07
C PRO A 81 10.89 -91.21 -28.55
N GLU A 82 11.54 -92.23 -27.98
CA GLU A 82 11.62 -92.49 -26.55
C GLU A 82 12.45 -91.40 -25.83
N ALA A 83 13.61 -91.02 -26.39
CA ALA A 83 14.45 -89.97 -25.84
C ALA A 83 13.76 -88.59 -25.89
N VAL A 84 13.06 -88.29 -26.99
CA VAL A 84 12.28 -87.06 -27.13
C VAL A 84 11.19 -86.99 -26.05
N SER A 85 10.41 -88.06 -25.86
CA SER A 85 9.35 -88.09 -24.84
C SER A 85 9.92 -87.88 -23.44
N ALA A 86 10.95 -88.67 -23.08
CA ALA A 86 11.56 -88.61 -21.75
C ALA A 86 12.21 -87.26 -21.44
N LEU A 87 12.83 -86.62 -22.43
CA LEU A 87 13.43 -85.30 -22.27
C LEU A 87 12.37 -84.22 -22.07
N LEU A 88 11.33 -84.19 -22.92
CA LEU A 88 10.28 -83.18 -22.85
C LEU A 88 9.40 -83.30 -21.59
N GLU A 89 9.34 -84.47 -20.97
CA GLU A 89 8.64 -84.70 -19.69
C GLU A 89 9.43 -84.25 -18.46
N GLN A 90 10.70 -83.85 -18.61
CA GLN A 90 11.52 -83.45 -17.46
C GLN A 90 10.87 -82.28 -16.70
N PRO A 91 10.80 -82.36 -15.35
CA PRO A 91 10.17 -81.32 -14.53
C PRO A 91 10.74 -79.92 -14.75
N ALA A 92 12.03 -79.80 -15.08
CA ALA A 92 12.66 -78.52 -15.38
C ALA A 92 12.03 -77.82 -16.59
N LEU A 93 11.51 -78.58 -17.57
CA LEU A 93 10.81 -78.05 -18.74
C LEU A 93 9.32 -77.86 -18.47
N THR A 94 8.65 -78.90 -17.94
CA THR A 94 7.19 -78.89 -17.72
C THR A 94 6.73 -77.92 -16.62
N SER A 95 7.60 -77.53 -15.68
CA SER A 95 7.31 -76.47 -14.71
C SER A 95 7.69 -75.06 -15.19
N THR A 96 8.47 -74.95 -16.27
CA THR A 96 8.97 -73.66 -16.78
C THR A 96 8.13 -73.15 -17.95
N PHE A 97 7.71 -74.04 -18.85
CA PHE A 97 6.94 -73.74 -20.04
C PHE A 97 5.54 -74.34 -19.95
N SER A 98 4.57 -73.72 -20.61
CA SER A 98 3.21 -74.27 -20.72
C SER A 98 3.23 -75.56 -21.51
N PHE A 99 3.99 -75.55 -22.62
CA PHE A 99 4.32 -76.72 -23.43
C PHE A 99 5.77 -76.62 -23.88
N THR A 100 6.46 -77.76 -23.94
CA THR A 100 7.73 -77.88 -24.66
C THR A 100 7.59 -78.94 -25.73
N TYR A 101 8.11 -78.67 -26.93
CA TYR A 101 7.86 -79.53 -28.09
C TYR A 101 8.99 -79.53 -29.10
N LEU A 102 9.00 -80.58 -29.93
CA LEU A 102 9.83 -80.73 -31.11
C LEU A 102 8.94 -80.84 -32.34
N GLY A 103 9.12 -79.92 -33.29
CA GLY A 103 8.63 -80.09 -34.66
C GLY A 103 9.78 -80.56 -35.55
N GLN A 104 9.62 -81.69 -36.22
CA GLN A 104 10.65 -82.26 -37.11
C GLN A 104 10.47 -81.77 -38.55
N GLN A 105 11.52 -81.87 -39.35
CA GLN A 105 11.54 -81.42 -40.75
C GLN A 105 10.52 -82.16 -41.63
N ASP A 106 10.21 -83.42 -41.29
CA ASP A 106 9.20 -84.24 -41.97
C ASP A 106 7.75 -83.88 -41.57
N GLY A 107 7.57 -83.04 -40.55
CA GLY A 107 6.27 -82.60 -40.04
C GLY A 107 5.79 -83.34 -38.79
N VAL A 108 6.54 -84.33 -38.29
CA VAL A 108 6.22 -84.99 -37.02
C VAL A 108 6.32 -84.00 -35.87
N PHE A 109 5.34 -84.04 -34.96
CA PHE A 109 5.25 -83.14 -33.82
C PHE A 109 5.09 -83.91 -32.51
N THR A 110 5.97 -83.63 -31.55
CA THR A 110 5.94 -84.21 -30.21
C THR A 110 5.92 -83.08 -29.19
N MET A 111 4.96 -83.10 -28.26
CA MET A 111 4.75 -82.03 -27.28
C MET A 111 4.47 -82.58 -25.89
N ARG A 112 4.93 -81.89 -24.85
CA ARG A 112 4.63 -82.20 -23.45
C ARG A 112 4.28 -80.94 -22.65
N PRO A 113 3.30 -81.01 -21.72
CA PRO A 113 2.35 -82.11 -21.53
C PRO A 113 1.45 -82.32 -22.77
N ASP A 114 0.78 -83.47 -22.85
CA ASP A 114 -0.09 -83.77 -24.00
C ASP A 114 -1.28 -82.80 -24.06
N SER A 115 -1.65 -82.40 -25.28
CA SER A 115 -2.82 -81.54 -25.54
C SER A 115 -3.47 -81.92 -26.88
N PRO A 116 -4.80 -81.78 -27.02
CA PRO A 116 -5.46 -82.00 -28.30
C PRO A 116 -4.93 -81.05 -29.38
N MET A 117 -4.48 -81.61 -30.50
CA MET A 117 -4.02 -80.84 -31.65
C MET A 117 -5.10 -80.71 -32.71
N PRO A 118 -5.24 -79.55 -33.39
CA PRO A 118 -6.21 -79.38 -34.46
C PRO A 118 -5.84 -80.27 -35.67
N ALA A 119 -6.87 -80.73 -36.38
CA ALA A 119 -6.68 -81.47 -37.62
C ALA A 119 -5.91 -80.62 -38.65
N GLY A 120 -4.93 -81.24 -39.33
CA GLY A 120 -4.09 -80.55 -40.32
C GLY A 120 -2.98 -79.69 -39.72
N TYR A 121 -2.68 -79.82 -38.42
CA TYR A 121 -1.55 -79.14 -37.81
C TYR A 121 -0.22 -79.55 -38.46
N ASP A 122 0.55 -78.56 -38.91
CA ASP A 122 1.92 -78.72 -39.41
C ASP A 122 2.85 -77.77 -38.64
N PRO A 123 3.80 -78.28 -37.84
CA PRO A 123 4.70 -77.44 -37.04
C PRO A 123 5.53 -76.49 -37.90
N ARG A 124 5.86 -76.87 -39.15
CA ARG A 124 6.73 -76.09 -40.05
C ARG A 124 6.08 -74.80 -40.56
N SER A 125 4.75 -74.74 -40.51
CA SER A 125 3.98 -73.55 -40.90
C SER A 125 3.92 -72.48 -39.80
N ARG A 126 4.25 -72.86 -38.56
CA ARG A 126 4.03 -72.05 -37.36
C ARG A 126 5.08 -70.93 -37.23
N PRO A 127 4.73 -69.79 -36.59
CA PRO A 127 5.66 -68.67 -36.39
C PRO A 127 6.97 -69.10 -35.74
N TRP A 128 6.92 -69.83 -34.63
CA TRP A 128 8.11 -70.29 -33.89
C TRP A 128 9.08 -71.12 -34.73
N TYR A 129 8.57 -71.96 -35.64
CA TYR A 129 9.42 -72.78 -36.51
C TYR A 129 10.10 -71.91 -37.56
N LYS A 130 9.33 -71.06 -38.25
CA LYS A 130 9.85 -70.16 -39.29
C LYS A 130 10.84 -69.15 -38.73
N ASP A 131 10.54 -68.56 -37.58
CA ASP A 131 11.38 -67.55 -36.93
C ASP A 131 12.72 -68.16 -36.49
N ALA A 132 12.71 -69.37 -35.91
CA ALA A 132 13.93 -70.06 -35.49
C ALA A 132 14.81 -70.45 -36.69
N VAL A 133 14.20 -70.94 -37.77
CA VAL A 133 14.92 -71.28 -39.00
C VAL A 133 15.49 -70.02 -39.66
N ALA A 134 14.71 -68.93 -39.73
CA ALA A 134 15.14 -67.66 -40.32
C ALA A 134 16.27 -67.00 -39.51
N ALA A 135 16.17 -67.04 -38.17
CA ALA A 135 17.24 -66.58 -37.27
C ALA A 135 18.49 -67.47 -37.33
N GLY A 136 18.34 -68.73 -37.75
CA GLY A 136 19.42 -69.72 -37.79
C GLY A 136 19.90 -70.14 -36.41
N GLY A 137 19.14 -69.85 -35.35
CA GLY A 137 19.51 -70.06 -33.97
C GLY A 137 18.36 -69.72 -33.02
N LEU A 138 18.70 -69.48 -31.76
CA LEU A 138 17.77 -69.12 -30.70
C LEU A 138 17.02 -67.82 -31.04
N THR A 139 15.70 -67.80 -30.80
CA THR A 139 14.85 -66.62 -31.03
C THR A 139 13.65 -66.60 -30.06
N LEU A 140 12.95 -65.47 -30.03
CA LEU A 140 11.62 -65.31 -29.43
C LEU A 140 10.64 -64.85 -30.52
N THR A 141 9.44 -65.42 -30.53
CA THR A 141 8.38 -64.95 -31.43
C THR A 141 7.72 -63.69 -30.89
N GLU A 142 7.10 -62.90 -31.77
CA GLU A 142 6.00 -62.03 -31.34
C GLU A 142 4.81 -62.85 -30.81
N PRO A 143 3.84 -62.24 -30.09
CA PRO A 143 2.62 -62.94 -29.72
C PRO A 143 1.86 -63.48 -30.92
N TYR A 144 1.49 -64.76 -30.87
CA TYR A 144 0.66 -65.39 -31.88
C TYR A 144 -0.38 -66.30 -31.22
N VAL A 145 -1.44 -66.61 -31.96
CA VAL A 145 -2.52 -67.48 -31.47
C VAL A 145 -2.02 -68.91 -31.45
N ASP A 146 -1.98 -69.50 -30.26
CA ASP A 146 -1.61 -70.89 -30.03
C ASP A 146 -2.60 -71.84 -30.74
N ALA A 147 -2.08 -72.92 -31.30
CA ALA A 147 -2.90 -73.89 -32.03
C ALA A 147 -3.75 -74.76 -31.11
N ALA A 148 -3.30 -75.02 -29.88
CA ALA A 148 -4.00 -75.89 -28.93
C ALA A 148 -5.00 -75.09 -28.07
N THR A 149 -4.53 -74.02 -27.43
CA THR A 149 -5.30 -73.23 -26.44
C THR A 149 -6.11 -72.09 -27.03
N GLN A 150 -5.81 -71.66 -28.26
CA GLN A 150 -6.38 -70.46 -28.89
C GLN A 150 -6.10 -69.15 -28.13
N GLU A 151 -5.17 -69.16 -27.17
CA GLU A 151 -4.70 -67.95 -26.49
C GLU A 151 -3.45 -67.37 -27.17
N LEU A 152 -3.18 -66.09 -26.94
CA LEU A 152 -1.92 -65.48 -27.37
C LEU A 152 -0.77 -65.96 -26.48
N ILE A 153 0.29 -66.45 -27.13
CA ILE A 153 1.51 -66.95 -26.49
C ILE A 153 2.75 -66.37 -27.16
N ILE A 154 3.87 -66.42 -26.45
CA ILE A 154 5.21 -66.21 -27.01
C ILE A 154 5.98 -67.53 -26.88
N THR A 155 6.74 -67.90 -27.90
CA THR A 155 7.56 -69.10 -27.87
C THR A 155 9.04 -68.74 -27.91
N ALA A 156 9.82 -69.31 -27.01
CA ALA A 156 11.27 -69.40 -27.13
C ALA A 156 11.61 -70.60 -28.01
N ALA A 157 12.31 -70.39 -29.12
CA ALA A 157 12.55 -71.43 -30.11
C ALA A 157 13.98 -71.45 -30.63
N THR A 158 14.46 -72.63 -31.03
CA THR A 158 15.78 -72.77 -31.66
C THR A 158 15.83 -74.01 -32.57
N PRO A 159 16.56 -73.97 -33.71
CA PRO A 159 16.73 -75.13 -34.56
C PRO A 159 17.56 -76.24 -33.89
N VAL A 160 17.14 -77.49 -34.08
CA VAL A 160 17.95 -78.68 -33.76
C VAL A 160 18.88 -78.94 -34.91
N LYS A 161 20.19 -78.75 -34.72
CA LYS A 161 21.21 -78.93 -35.75
C LYS A 161 22.17 -80.06 -35.41
N ALA A 162 22.26 -81.06 -36.28
CA ALA A 162 23.21 -82.16 -36.18
C ALA A 162 24.05 -82.24 -37.47
N ALA A 163 25.39 -82.21 -37.34
CA ALA A 163 26.33 -82.25 -38.47
C ALA A 163 26.02 -81.25 -39.61
N GLY A 164 25.49 -80.07 -39.27
CA GLY A 164 25.13 -79.02 -40.24
C GLY A 164 23.71 -79.12 -40.83
N ASN A 165 22.99 -80.22 -40.61
CA ASN A 165 21.61 -80.39 -41.05
C ASN A 165 20.62 -79.97 -39.95
N THR A 166 19.53 -79.31 -40.34
CA THR A 166 18.45 -78.92 -39.41
C THR A 166 17.43 -80.05 -39.35
N LEU A 167 17.37 -80.76 -38.22
CA LEU A 167 16.47 -81.89 -38.00
C LEU A 167 15.03 -81.44 -37.67
N GLY A 168 14.91 -80.24 -37.11
CA GLY A 168 13.65 -79.69 -36.63
C GLY A 168 13.88 -78.44 -35.80
N VAL A 169 12.86 -78.02 -35.05
CA VAL A 169 12.90 -76.88 -34.14
C VAL A 169 12.28 -77.28 -32.80
N VAL A 170 12.97 -76.94 -31.70
CA VAL A 170 12.40 -77.02 -30.36
C VAL A 170 11.75 -75.69 -30.02
N GLY A 171 10.57 -75.75 -29.40
CA GLY A 171 9.89 -74.58 -28.86
C GLY A 171 9.45 -74.81 -27.42
N GLY A 172 9.43 -73.73 -26.63
CA GLY A 172 8.88 -73.67 -25.29
C GLY A 172 7.93 -72.48 -25.14
N ASP A 173 6.69 -72.75 -24.78
CA ASP A 173 5.62 -71.74 -24.72
C ASP A 173 5.56 -70.99 -23.40
N LEU A 174 5.50 -69.67 -23.51
CA LEU A 174 5.41 -68.74 -22.41
C LEU A 174 4.08 -67.99 -22.49
N SER A 175 3.32 -68.05 -21.40
CA SER A 175 2.07 -67.30 -21.30
C SER A 175 2.34 -65.80 -21.17
N LEU A 176 1.58 -64.98 -21.89
CA LEU A 176 1.64 -63.52 -21.75
C LEU A 176 1.35 -63.07 -20.32
N LYS A 177 0.47 -63.79 -19.61
CA LYS A 177 0.15 -63.53 -18.21
C LYS A 177 1.38 -63.62 -17.31
N THR A 178 2.22 -64.64 -17.51
CA THR A 178 3.47 -64.80 -16.77
C THR A 178 4.41 -63.63 -17.05
N LEU A 179 4.57 -63.22 -18.31
CA LEU A 179 5.42 -62.09 -18.66
C LEU A 179 4.92 -60.78 -18.01
N VAL A 180 3.60 -60.52 -18.01
CA VAL A 180 3.00 -59.38 -17.31
C VAL A 180 3.35 -59.39 -15.82
N GLN A 181 3.25 -60.55 -15.15
CA GLN A 181 3.57 -60.69 -13.73
C GLN A 181 5.05 -60.42 -13.43
N ILE A 182 5.95 -60.85 -14.30
CA ILE A 182 7.39 -60.63 -14.11
C ILE A 182 7.75 -59.15 -14.25
N ILE A 183 7.27 -58.49 -15.31
CA ILE A 183 7.60 -57.07 -15.56
C ILE A 183 6.85 -56.10 -14.62
N ASN A 184 5.74 -56.53 -14.01
CA ASN A 184 4.98 -55.77 -13.00
C ASN A 184 5.14 -56.34 -11.58
N SER A 185 6.27 -57.01 -11.31
CA SER A 185 6.61 -57.45 -9.95
C SER A 185 6.91 -56.26 -9.01
N LEU A 186 7.36 -55.14 -9.58
CA LEU A 186 7.43 -53.84 -8.93
C LEU A 186 6.13 -53.06 -9.19
N ASP A 187 5.61 -52.39 -8.16
CA ASP A 187 4.36 -51.63 -8.25
C ASP A 187 4.55 -50.18 -8.72
N PHE A 188 5.81 -49.77 -8.95
CA PHE A 188 6.21 -48.41 -9.31
C PHE A 188 5.59 -47.35 -8.35
N SER A 189 5.53 -47.67 -7.05
CA SER A 189 4.87 -46.86 -6.00
C SER A 189 3.38 -46.57 -6.29
N GLY A 190 2.71 -47.45 -7.05
CA GLY A 190 1.33 -47.29 -7.48
C GLY A 190 1.12 -46.21 -8.55
N MET A 191 2.19 -45.68 -9.14
CA MET A 191 2.12 -44.62 -10.14
C MET A 191 1.78 -45.15 -11.54
N GLY A 192 2.03 -46.42 -11.83
CA GLY A 192 1.82 -46.96 -13.17
C GLY A 192 2.12 -48.44 -13.30
N TYR A 193 2.50 -48.85 -14.52
CA TYR A 193 2.75 -50.24 -14.87
C TYR A 193 3.78 -50.35 -16.00
N ALA A 194 4.29 -51.56 -16.22
CA ALA A 194 5.20 -51.91 -17.31
C ALA A 194 4.52 -52.77 -18.38
N PHE A 195 4.98 -52.62 -19.61
CA PHE A 195 4.57 -53.41 -20.77
C PHE A 195 5.77 -53.64 -21.72
N LEU A 196 5.67 -54.59 -22.64
CA LEU A 196 6.70 -54.87 -23.65
C LEU A 196 6.26 -54.37 -25.02
N VAL A 197 7.18 -53.76 -25.75
CA VAL A 197 6.96 -53.25 -27.10
C VAL A 197 8.15 -53.61 -27.99
N SER A 198 7.89 -53.94 -29.25
CA SER A 198 8.94 -54.14 -30.24
C SER A 198 9.52 -52.80 -30.73
N GLY A 199 10.68 -52.83 -31.38
CA GLY A 199 11.35 -51.63 -31.90
C GLY A 199 10.58 -50.88 -32.98
N ASP A 200 9.65 -51.54 -33.67
CA ASP A 200 8.70 -50.93 -34.62
C ASP A 200 7.41 -50.41 -33.95
N GLY A 201 7.30 -50.53 -32.63
CA GLY A 201 6.20 -49.95 -31.86
C GLY A 201 4.98 -50.84 -31.69
N LYS A 202 5.06 -52.15 -31.93
CA LYS A 202 3.97 -53.10 -31.65
C LYS A 202 4.01 -53.54 -30.18
N ILE A 203 2.88 -53.45 -29.50
CA ILE A 203 2.73 -53.86 -28.10
C ILE A 203 2.65 -55.37 -28.03
N LEU A 204 3.61 -55.99 -27.34
CA LEU A 204 3.75 -57.45 -27.28
C LEU A 204 3.12 -58.03 -26.02
N VAL A 205 3.32 -57.37 -24.88
CA VAL A 205 2.82 -57.82 -23.58
C VAL A 205 2.30 -56.61 -22.84
N HIS A 206 1.07 -56.64 -22.35
CA HIS A 206 0.45 -55.50 -21.69
C HIS A 206 -0.51 -55.96 -20.58
N PRO A 207 -0.61 -55.24 -19.44
CA PRO A 207 -1.55 -55.58 -18.37
C PRO A 207 -3.02 -55.57 -18.82
N ASP A 208 -3.38 -54.62 -19.68
CA ASP A 208 -4.66 -54.60 -20.41
C ASP A 208 -4.53 -55.41 -21.71
N LYS A 209 -5.30 -56.50 -21.79
CA LYS A 209 -5.29 -57.45 -22.91
C LYS A 209 -5.75 -56.80 -24.22
N GLU A 210 -6.57 -55.76 -24.17
CA GLU A 210 -7.08 -55.09 -25.38
C GLU A 210 -6.01 -54.28 -26.12
N GLN A 211 -4.86 -54.04 -25.48
CA GLN A 211 -3.73 -53.31 -26.10
C GLN A 211 -2.70 -54.24 -26.74
N VAL A 212 -2.77 -55.54 -26.48
CA VAL A 212 -1.83 -56.52 -27.04
C VAL A 212 -2.00 -56.57 -28.57
N MET A 213 -0.89 -56.63 -29.30
CA MET A 213 -0.78 -56.55 -30.77
C MET A 213 -1.15 -55.21 -31.42
N LYS A 214 -1.64 -54.21 -30.67
CA LYS A 214 -1.82 -52.85 -31.19
C LYS A 214 -0.47 -52.14 -31.34
N THR A 215 -0.42 -51.13 -32.19
CA THR A 215 0.75 -50.26 -32.30
C THR A 215 0.66 -49.06 -31.34
N LEU A 216 1.81 -48.48 -30.97
CA LEU A 216 1.86 -47.24 -30.19
C LEU A 216 1.05 -46.12 -30.87
N SER A 217 1.03 -46.07 -32.20
CA SER A 217 0.26 -45.08 -32.97
C SER A 217 -1.25 -45.29 -32.89
N GLU A 218 -1.72 -46.54 -32.77
CA GLU A 218 -3.15 -46.84 -32.57
C GLU A 218 -3.61 -46.47 -31.15
N VAL A 219 -2.76 -46.70 -30.15
CA VAL A 219 -3.07 -46.38 -28.75
C VAL A 219 -2.95 -44.88 -28.49
N TYR A 220 -1.99 -44.20 -29.13
CA TYR A 220 -1.69 -42.78 -28.93
C TYR A 220 -1.72 -42.00 -30.25
N PRO A 221 -2.90 -41.84 -30.89
CA PRO A 221 -2.98 -41.29 -32.25
C PRO A 221 -2.59 -39.81 -32.38
N GLN A 222 -2.74 -39.03 -31.30
CA GLN A 222 -2.48 -37.58 -31.34
C GLN A 222 -1.00 -37.24 -31.08
N ASN A 223 -0.35 -37.98 -30.19
CA ASN A 223 1.04 -37.74 -29.81
C ASN A 223 1.74 -39.06 -29.55
N THR A 224 2.07 -39.79 -30.62
CA THR A 224 2.69 -41.11 -30.54
C THR A 224 4.04 -41.03 -29.80
N PRO A 225 4.20 -41.75 -28.68
CA PRO A 225 5.47 -41.85 -27.97
C PRO A 225 6.57 -42.42 -28.87
N LYS A 226 7.73 -41.78 -28.88
CA LYS A 226 8.88 -42.26 -29.67
C LYS A 226 9.70 -43.24 -28.85
N ILE A 227 9.99 -44.41 -29.43
CA ILE A 227 10.93 -45.38 -28.87
C ILE A 227 12.35 -44.84 -29.12
N ALA A 228 12.83 -44.02 -28.19
CA ALA A 228 14.17 -43.46 -28.18
C ALA A 228 14.63 -43.26 -26.73
N THR A 229 15.92 -43.03 -26.53
CA THR A 229 16.45 -42.62 -25.22
C THR A 229 15.80 -41.30 -24.79
N GLY A 230 14.94 -41.35 -23.77
CA GLY A 230 14.25 -40.19 -23.23
C GLY A 230 12.87 -40.53 -22.65
N PHE A 231 12.10 -39.50 -22.40
CA PHE A 231 10.73 -39.57 -21.87
C PHE A 231 9.78 -38.94 -22.87
N SER A 232 8.62 -39.55 -23.04
CA SER A 232 7.52 -39.02 -23.85
C SER A 232 6.30 -38.82 -22.98
N GLU A 233 5.53 -37.76 -23.22
CA GLU A 233 4.22 -37.58 -22.61
C GLU A 233 3.12 -37.85 -23.63
N ALA A 234 2.13 -38.64 -23.27
CA ALA A 234 0.97 -38.91 -24.12
C ALA A 234 -0.29 -39.10 -23.27
N GLU A 235 -1.45 -38.89 -23.87
CA GLU A 235 -2.73 -39.07 -23.18
C GLU A 235 -3.26 -40.48 -23.38
N LEU A 236 -3.72 -41.11 -22.29
CA LEU A 236 -4.42 -42.39 -22.30
C LEU A 236 -5.64 -42.29 -21.38
N HIS A 237 -6.84 -42.58 -21.90
CA HIS A 237 -8.09 -42.53 -21.13
C HIS A 237 -8.31 -41.21 -20.37
N GLY A 238 -7.97 -40.07 -20.98
CA GLY A 238 -8.13 -38.74 -20.38
C GLY A 238 -7.08 -38.35 -19.34
N HIS A 239 -6.05 -39.17 -19.11
CA HIS A 239 -4.96 -38.89 -18.17
C HIS A 239 -3.65 -38.76 -18.93
N THR A 240 -2.83 -37.77 -18.57
CA THR A 240 -1.47 -37.64 -19.12
C THR A 240 -0.57 -38.70 -18.50
N ARG A 241 0.10 -39.48 -19.34
CA ARG A 241 1.07 -40.50 -18.95
C ARG A 241 2.46 -40.15 -19.43
N ILE A 242 3.45 -40.46 -18.60
CA ILE A 242 4.87 -40.40 -18.92
C ILE A 242 5.30 -41.81 -19.35
N LEU A 243 5.86 -41.91 -20.54
CA LEU A 243 6.40 -43.14 -21.10
C LEU A 243 7.92 -43.09 -21.15
N ALA A 244 8.55 -44.16 -20.68
CA ALA A 244 9.99 -44.36 -20.74
C ALA A 244 10.27 -45.74 -21.35
N PHE A 245 11.19 -45.81 -22.30
CA PHE A 245 11.54 -47.04 -23.02
C PHE A 245 12.98 -47.45 -22.69
N THR A 246 13.14 -48.65 -22.14
CA THR A 246 14.45 -49.24 -21.82
C THR A 246 14.66 -50.46 -22.70
N PRO A 247 15.77 -50.54 -23.48
CA PRO A 247 16.04 -51.69 -24.34
C PRO A 247 16.29 -52.94 -23.49
N ILE A 248 15.74 -54.07 -23.92
CA ILE A 248 16.00 -55.39 -23.33
C ILE A 248 17.18 -56.00 -24.08
N LYS A 249 18.33 -56.07 -23.41
CA LYS A 249 19.56 -56.61 -24.01
C LYS A 249 19.53 -58.13 -24.00
N GLY A 250 20.39 -58.75 -24.81
CA GLY A 250 20.59 -60.21 -24.79
C GLY A 250 19.45 -61.04 -25.36
N LEU A 251 18.44 -60.42 -25.99
CA LEU A 251 17.45 -61.15 -26.78
C LEU A 251 18.00 -61.35 -28.20
N PRO A 252 18.16 -62.61 -28.66
CA PRO A 252 18.62 -62.88 -30.01
C PRO A 252 17.51 -62.59 -31.04
N SER A 253 17.91 -62.12 -32.22
CA SER A 253 17.06 -61.85 -33.41
C SER A 253 15.88 -60.89 -33.25
N VAL A 254 15.61 -60.35 -32.05
CA VAL A 254 14.54 -59.39 -31.80
C VAL A 254 15.05 -58.14 -31.08
N THR A 255 14.40 -57.01 -31.33
CA THR A 255 14.67 -55.75 -30.64
C THR A 255 13.44 -55.34 -29.86
N TRP A 256 13.41 -55.66 -28.56
CA TRP A 256 12.29 -55.34 -27.67
C TRP A 256 12.71 -54.32 -26.61
N TYR A 257 11.73 -53.53 -26.19
CA TYR A 257 11.85 -52.54 -25.15
C TYR A 257 10.87 -52.85 -24.04
N LEU A 258 11.34 -52.69 -22.80
CA LEU A 258 10.47 -52.51 -21.66
C LEU A 258 9.97 -51.06 -21.68
N ALA A 259 8.67 -50.88 -21.64
CA ALA A 259 8.04 -49.57 -21.55
C ALA A 259 7.41 -49.40 -20.17
N LEU A 260 7.77 -48.33 -19.46
CA LEU A 260 7.06 -47.89 -18.26
C LEU A 260 6.00 -46.86 -18.66
N SER A 261 4.78 -47.01 -18.14
CA SER A 261 3.68 -46.07 -18.35
C SER A 261 3.19 -45.54 -17.01
N ILE A 262 3.52 -44.28 -16.71
CA ILE A 262 3.35 -43.67 -15.40
C ILE A 262 2.31 -42.56 -15.47
N ASP A 263 1.39 -42.52 -14.51
CA ASP A 263 0.43 -41.43 -14.37
C ASP A 263 1.13 -40.16 -13.90
N LYS A 264 1.10 -39.10 -14.72
CA LYS A 264 1.81 -37.85 -14.45
C LYS A 264 1.30 -37.18 -13.17
N ASP A 265 -0.01 -37.13 -12.97
CA ASP A 265 -0.60 -36.45 -11.82
C ASP A 265 -0.27 -37.18 -10.52
N LYS A 266 -0.27 -38.53 -10.55
CA LYS A 266 0.18 -39.32 -9.39
C LYS A 266 1.66 -39.12 -9.09
N ALA A 267 2.52 -39.14 -10.11
CA ALA A 267 3.95 -38.93 -9.94
C ALA A 267 4.28 -37.55 -9.37
N TYR A 268 3.53 -36.52 -9.77
CA TYR A 268 3.67 -35.16 -9.27
C TYR A 268 2.70 -34.83 -8.12
N ALA A 269 2.00 -35.80 -7.53
CA ALA A 269 1.04 -35.52 -6.46
C ALA A 269 1.69 -34.85 -5.24
N MET A 270 2.96 -35.19 -4.96
CA MET A 270 3.74 -34.55 -3.89
C MET A 270 3.97 -33.05 -4.15
N LEU A 271 4.16 -32.62 -5.41
CA LEU A 271 4.23 -31.18 -5.77
C LEU A 271 2.94 -30.46 -5.44
N SER A 272 1.79 -31.07 -5.72
CA SER A 272 0.49 -30.42 -5.51
C SER A 272 0.28 -30.04 -4.03
N LYS A 273 0.66 -30.92 -3.11
CA LYS A 273 0.59 -30.68 -1.67
C LYS A 273 1.55 -29.57 -1.23
N PHE A 274 2.78 -29.59 -1.75
CA PHE A 274 3.76 -28.55 -1.47
C PHE A 274 3.31 -27.17 -1.97
N ARG A 275 2.74 -27.12 -3.19
CA ARG A 275 2.20 -25.89 -3.79
C ARG A 275 1.08 -25.30 -2.94
N VAL A 276 0.16 -26.13 -2.46
CA VAL A 276 -0.92 -25.67 -1.56
C VAL A 276 -0.36 -25.14 -0.24
N SER A 277 0.62 -25.83 0.37
CA SER A 277 1.25 -25.31 1.60
C SER A 277 2.03 -24.02 1.37
N ALA A 278 2.71 -23.87 0.25
CA ALA A 278 3.45 -22.66 -0.10
C ALA A 278 2.51 -21.46 -0.31
N ILE A 279 1.40 -21.67 -1.03
CA ILE A 279 0.35 -20.64 -1.22
C ILE A 279 -0.27 -20.26 0.13
N ALA A 280 -0.57 -21.24 0.99
CA ALA A 280 -1.12 -20.95 2.32
C ALA A 280 -0.12 -20.15 3.18
N ALA A 281 1.15 -20.53 3.21
CA ALA A 281 2.20 -19.79 3.92
C ALA A 281 2.39 -18.37 3.38
N ALA A 282 2.34 -18.18 2.05
CA ALA A 282 2.39 -16.88 1.41
C ALA A 282 1.20 -16.00 1.80
N LEU A 283 -0.03 -16.54 1.77
CA LEU A 283 -1.23 -15.82 2.20
C LEU A 283 -1.16 -15.40 3.67
N ILE A 284 -0.74 -16.31 4.56
CA ILE A 284 -0.55 -16.00 5.98
C ILE A 284 0.49 -14.88 6.16
N SER A 285 1.62 -14.96 5.43
CA SER A 285 2.67 -13.94 5.48
C SER A 285 2.18 -12.58 5.00
N ILE A 286 1.41 -12.53 3.90
CA ILE A 286 0.81 -11.29 3.38
C ILE A 286 -0.13 -10.68 4.42
N VAL A 287 -1.04 -11.48 5.01
CA VAL A 287 -1.96 -10.99 6.04
C VAL A 287 -1.20 -10.47 7.26
N ALA A 288 -0.19 -11.21 7.74
CA ALA A 288 0.65 -10.78 8.86
C ALA A 288 1.37 -9.46 8.57
N ILE A 289 1.94 -9.30 7.38
CA ILE A 289 2.60 -8.05 6.95
C ILE A 289 1.60 -6.90 6.90
N LEU A 290 0.40 -7.10 6.37
CA LEU A 290 -0.64 -6.06 6.32
C LEU A 290 -1.08 -5.60 7.71
N VAL A 291 -1.24 -6.54 8.64
CA VAL A 291 -1.59 -6.25 10.04
C VAL A 291 -0.47 -5.48 10.73
N LEU A 292 0.78 -5.95 10.63
CA LEU A 292 1.94 -5.30 11.23
C LEU A 292 2.18 -3.91 10.65
N LEU A 293 2.08 -3.76 9.33
CA LEU A 293 2.22 -2.47 8.66
C LEU A 293 1.08 -1.52 9.02
N GLY A 294 -0.15 -2.02 9.14
CA GLY A 294 -1.30 -1.24 9.60
C GLY A 294 -1.13 -0.72 11.03
N LEU A 295 -0.64 -1.57 11.94
CA LEU A 295 -0.31 -1.18 13.31
C LEU A 295 0.83 -0.14 13.34
N LEU A 296 1.89 -0.36 12.57
CA LEU A 296 3.02 0.57 12.47
C LEU A 296 2.60 1.93 11.92
N ILE A 297 1.82 1.98 10.84
CA ILE A 297 1.30 3.23 10.29
C ILE A 297 0.40 3.93 11.30
N ARG A 298 -0.43 3.20 12.05
CA ARG A 298 -1.29 3.78 13.09
C ARG A 298 -0.47 4.43 14.21
N LEU A 299 0.63 3.78 14.61
CA LEU A 299 1.57 4.31 15.60
C LEU A 299 2.28 5.58 15.09
N LEU A 300 2.85 5.52 13.89
CA LEU A 300 3.60 6.63 13.31
C LEU A 300 2.71 7.85 12.97
N MET A 301 1.42 7.63 12.68
CA MET A 301 0.49 8.72 12.36
C MET A 301 -0.23 9.33 13.56
N GLN A 302 -0.04 8.80 14.77
CA GLN A 302 -0.69 9.33 15.97
C GLN A 302 -0.34 10.79 16.26
N PRO A 303 0.93 11.26 16.16
CA PRO A 303 1.29 12.66 16.37
C PRO A 303 0.60 13.61 15.39
N LEU A 304 0.48 13.21 14.12
CA LEU A 304 -0.20 14.02 13.09
C LEU A 304 -1.70 14.21 13.40
N HIS A 305 -2.36 13.17 13.93
CA HIS A 305 -3.77 13.30 14.35
C HIS A 305 -3.95 14.16 15.60
N LEU A 306 -2.94 14.22 16.50
CA LEU A 306 -2.96 15.12 17.65
C LEU A 306 -2.78 16.57 17.21
N MET A 307 -1.84 16.84 16.30
CA MET A 307 -1.67 18.17 15.70
C MET A 307 -2.90 18.64 14.94
N GLY A 308 -3.50 17.77 14.12
CA GLY A 308 -4.72 18.09 13.37
C GLY A 308 -5.87 18.47 14.30
N ARG A 309 -6.06 17.75 15.41
CA ARG A 309 -7.07 18.09 16.43
C ARG A 309 -6.75 19.40 17.14
N ALA A 310 -5.50 19.64 17.55
CA ALA A 310 -5.11 20.89 18.19
C ALA A 310 -5.31 22.12 17.27
N MET A 311 -4.99 21.99 15.98
CA MET A 311 -5.30 23.05 15.00
C MET A 311 -6.80 23.27 14.85
N GLN A 312 -7.59 22.19 14.80
CA GLN A 312 -9.04 22.28 14.64
C GLN A 312 -9.69 22.90 15.88
N ASP A 313 -9.20 22.61 17.09
CA ASP A 313 -9.64 23.25 18.34
C ASP A 313 -9.34 24.75 18.36
N ILE A 314 -8.18 25.18 17.85
CA ILE A 314 -7.85 26.62 17.75
C ILE A 314 -8.71 27.32 16.69
N ALA A 315 -8.96 26.66 15.55
CA ALA A 315 -9.67 27.26 14.42
C ALA A 315 -11.20 27.26 14.56
N GLN A 316 -11.78 26.22 15.16
CA GLN A 316 -13.23 26.01 15.27
C GLN A 316 -13.75 26.09 16.72
N GLY A 317 -12.89 25.91 17.72
CA GLY A 317 -13.28 26.00 19.13
C GLY A 317 -13.25 27.44 19.65
N GLU A 318 -13.19 27.60 20.97
CA GLU A 318 -13.09 28.91 21.63
C GLU A 318 -11.74 29.62 21.42
N GLY A 319 -10.84 29.04 20.63
CA GLY A 319 -9.53 29.63 20.37
C GLY A 319 -8.66 29.69 21.62
N ASP A 320 -8.69 28.65 22.47
CA ASP A 320 -7.86 28.58 23.68
C ASP A 320 -6.36 28.48 23.33
N LEU A 321 -5.72 29.64 23.21
CA LEU A 321 -4.30 29.82 22.92
C LEU A 321 -3.39 29.47 24.12
N THR A 322 -3.92 28.96 25.23
CA THR A 322 -3.08 28.50 26.35
C THR A 322 -2.58 27.07 26.14
N LYS A 323 -3.25 26.28 25.28
CA LYS A 323 -2.82 24.91 24.98
C LYS A 323 -1.54 24.89 24.16
N ARG A 324 -0.68 23.90 24.45
CA ARG A 324 0.56 23.62 23.73
C ARG A 324 0.59 22.14 23.38
N LEU A 325 1.22 21.80 22.25
CA LEU A 325 1.49 20.41 21.90
C LEU A 325 2.66 19.90 22.74
N ALA A 326 2.53 18.72 23.32
CA ALA A 326 3.64 18.03 23.96
C ALA A 326 4.59 17.49 22.89
N VAL A 327 5.80 18.06 22.82
CA VAL A 327 6.84 17.64 21.86
C VAL A 327 7.66 16.52 22.50
N THR A 328 7.33 15.27 22.17
CA THR A 328 7.98 14.07 22.72
C THR A 328 8.95 13.38 21.76
N SER A 329 9.01 13.82 20.50
CA SER A 329 9.87 13.26 19.46
C SER A 329 10.86 14.29 18.91
N ARG A 330 11.97 13.84 18.34
CA ARG A 330 12.99 14.65 17.65
C ARG A 330 12.98 14.45 16.12
N ASP A 331 11.92 13.84 15.60
CA ASP A 331 11.69 13.59 14.18
C ASP A 331 10.98 14.79 13.50
N GLU A 332 10.52 14.60 12.26
CA GLU A 332 9.79 15.61 11.49
C GLU A 332 8.51 16.08 12.19
N PHE A 333 7.87 15.23 13.00
CA PHE A 333 6.69 15.61 13.78
C PHE A 333 7.05 16.44 15.02
N GLY A 334 8.21 16.18 15.63
CA GLY A 334 8.75 17.02 16.70
C GLY A 334 9.00 18.46 16.23
N VAL A 335 9.68 18.61 15.09
CA VAL A 335 9.95 19.92 14.47
C VAL A 335 8.65 20.66 14.14
N LEU A 336 7.64 19.95 13.60
CA LEU A 336 6.35 20.55 13.29
C LEU A 336 5.60 20.97 14.55
N GLY A 337 5.67 20.18 15.63
CA GLY A 337 5.10 20.50 16.93
C GLY A 337 5.72 21.75 17.56
N ASP A 338 7.05 21.90 17.49
CA ASP A 338 7.76 23.11 17.94
C ASP A 338 7.34 24.35 17.13
N ALA A 339 7.28 24.23 15.81
CA ALA A 339 6.84 25.31 14.93
C ALA A 339 5.39 25.75 15.24
N PHE A 340 4.49 24.80 15.51
CA PHE A 340 3.13 25.09 15.94
C PHE A 340 3.10 25.83 17.28
N ASN A 341 3.86 25.38 18.29
CA ASN A 341 3.92 26.04 19.59
C ASN A 341 4.45 27.48 19.48
N GLN A 342 5.46 27.73 18.63
CA GLN A 342 5.96 29.08 18.36
C GLN A 342 4.91 29.97 17.68
N PHE A 343 4.14 29.41 16.75
CA PHE A 343 3.03 30.13 16.11
C PHE A 343 1.97 30.54 17.13
N VAL A 344 1.50 29.61 17.97
CA VAL A 344 0.51 29.89 19.02
C VAL A 344 1.03 30.92 20.03
N GLU A 345 2.31 30.84 20.43
CA GLU A 345 2.92 31.80 21.34
C GLU A 345 2.93 33.23 20.77
N ARG A 346 3.21 33.39 19.47
CA ARG A 346 3.14 34.69 18.80
C ARG A 346 1.73 35.26 18.82
N ILE A 347 0.71 34.46 18.48
CA ILE A 347 -0.69 34.91 18.50
C ILE A 347 -1.11 35.29 19.92
N HIS A 348 -0.81 34.45 20.92
CA HIS A 348 -1.15 34.72 22.31
C HIS A 348 -0.55 36.04 22.81
N ARG A 349 0.71 36.32 22.46
CA ARG A 349 1.38 37.58 22.79
C ARG A 349 0.70 38.79 22.12
N SER A 350 0.37 38.69 20.84
CA SER A 350 -0.34 39.75 20.12
C SER A 350 -1.71 40.03 20.75
N ILE A 351 -2.47 39.01 21.13
CA ILE A 351 -3.77 39.19 21.82
C ILE A 351 -3.59 39.88 23.18
N ARG A 352 -2.56 39.52 23.96
CA ARG A 352 -2.25 40.21 25.23
C ARG A 352 -1.90 41.69 25.03
N GLU A 353 -1.12 42.00 24.00
CA GLU A 353 -0.73 43.37 23.68
C GLU A 353 -1.94 44.22 23.26
N VAL A 354 -2.83 43.66 22.44
CA VAL A 354 -4.11 44.29 22.08
C VAL A 354 -4.97 44.54 23.31
N ALA A 355 -5.12 43.55 24.20
CA ALA A 355 -5.89 43.71 25.43
C ALA A 355 -5.30 44.78 26.37
N GLY A 356 -3.97 44.84 26.49
CA GLY A 356 -3.29 45.89 27.26
C GLY A 356 -3.47 47.27 26.65
N THR A 357 -3.45 47.37 25.32
CA THR A 357 -3.72 48.64 24.60
C THR A 357 -5.16 49.08 24.75
N ALA A 358 -6.12 48.14 24.71
CA ALA A 358 -7.53 48.42 24.95
C ALA A 358 -7.79 48.95 26.38
N HIS A 359 -7.11 48.41 27.40
CA HIS A 359 -7.18 48.95 28.76
C HIS A 359 -6.65 50.39 28.84
N LYS A 360 -5.48 50.66 28.26
CA LYS A 360 -4.94 52.03 28.21
C LYS A 360 -5.88 52.99 27.50
N LEU A 361 -6.52 52.53 26.42
CA LEU A 361 -7.52 53.33 25.70
C LEU A 361 -8.75 53.61 26.57
N HIS A 362 -9.20 52.64 27.36
CA HIS A 362 -10.28 52.83 28.33
C HIS A 362 -9.91 53.88 29.38
N ASP A 363 -8.72 53.78 29.99
CA ASP A 363 -8.25 54.74 31.00
C ASP A 363 -8.16 56.17 30.45
N VAL A 364 -7.60 56.32 29.24
CA VAL A 364 -7.54 57.62 28.54
C VAL A 364 -8.94 58.15 28.25
N SER A 365 -9.87 57.29 27.81
CA SER A 365 -11.26 57.70 27.56
C SER A 365 -11.92 58.21 28.83
N GLN A 366 -11.69 57.56 29.98
CA GLN A 366 -12.22 58.01 31.26
C GLN A 366 -11.61 59.36 31.70
N LEU A 367 -10.31 59.55 31.47
CA LEU A 367 -9.63 60.83 31.73
C LEU A 367 -10.24 61.96 30.88
N VAL A 368 -10.52 61.70 29.61
CA VAL A 368 -11.16 62.66 28.70
C VAL A 368 -12.58 63.02 29.15
N VAL A 369 -13.38 62.04 29.61
CA VAL A 369 -14.72 62.30 30.17
C VAL A 369 -14.63 63.20 31.39
N ASN A 370 -13.72 62.90 32.33
CA ASN A 370 -13.54 63.71 33.53
C ASN A 370 -13.08 65.14 33.19
N ALA A 371 -12.12 65.29 32.28
CA ALA A 371 -11.66 66.59 31.79
C ALA A 371 -12.79 67.38 31.11
N SER A 372 -13.63 66.72 30.31
CA SER A 372 -14.78 67.34 29.65
C SER A 372 -15.80 67.84 30.66
N ASN A 373 -16.11 67.07 31.70
CA ASN A 373 -17.03 67.49 32.78
C ASN A 373 -16.49 68.72 33.54
N SER A 374 -15.20 68.72 33.88
CA SER A 374 -14.57 69.89 34.51
C SER A 374 -14.58 71.12 33.60
N SER A 375 -14.35 70.94 32.30
CA SER A 375 -14.41 72.05 31.33
C SER A 375 -15.82 72.63 31.20
N MET A 376 -16.85 71.80 31.28
CA MET A 376 -18.25 72.23 31.27
C MET A 376 -18.59 73.05 32.52
N ALA A 377 -18.18 72.57 33.71
CA ALA A 377 -18.34 73.33 34.95
C ALA A 377 -17.62 74.69 34.93
N ASN A 378 -16.39 74.72 34.41
CA ASN A 378 -15.64 75.98 34.24
C ASN A 378 -16.33 76.92 33.23
N SER A 379 -16.93 76.37 32.17
CA SER A 379 -17.67 77.15 31.18
C SER A 379 -18.93 77.79 31.79
N ASP A 380 -19.64 77.06 32.65
CA ASP A 380 -20.79 77.60 33.39
C ASP A 380 -20.37 78.72 34.35
N GLU A 381 -19.26 78.54 35.09
CA GLU A 381 -18.73 79.59 35.97
C GLU A 381 -18.29 80.83 35.17
N GLN A 382 -17.60 80.62 34.04
CA GLN A 382 -17.19 81.69 33.15
C GLN A 382 -18.40 82.45 32.60
N SER A 383 -19.46 81.75 32.19
CA SER A 383 -20.71 82.37 31.73
C SER A 383 -21.34 83.26 32.80
N ASN A 384 -21.40 82.77 34.05
CA ASN A 384 -21.90 83.56 35.18
C ASN A 384 -21.05 84.81 35.44
N ARG A 385 -19.72 84.70 35.39
CA ARG A 385 -18.81 85.86 35.52
C ARG A 385 -19.03 86.86 34.40
N THR A 386 -19.21 86.41 33.15
CA THR A 386 -19.50 87.28 32.01
C THR A 386 -20.83 88.03 32.19
N ASN A 387 -21.87 87.36 32.71
CA ASN A 387 -23.14 88.03 33.04
C ASN A 387 -22.97 89.11 34.10
N SER A 388 -22.20 88.85 35.16
CA SER A 388 -21.89 89.86 36.18
C SER A 388 -21.11 91.05 35.62
N VAL A 389 -20.16 90.80 34.72
CA VAL A 389 -19.42 91.87 34.02
C VAL A 389 -20.38 92.70 33.16
N ALA A 390 -21.30 92.06 32.43
CA ALA A 390 -22.31 92.77 31.63
C ALA A 390 -23.21 93.66 32.50
N ALA A 391 -23.62 93.18 33.68
CA ALA A 391 -24.38 93.98 34.64
C ALA A 391 -23.57 95.19 35.14
N ALA A 392 -22.30 95.01 35.50
CA ALA A 392 -21.42 96.10 35.92
C ALA A 392 -21.18 97.13 34.80
N ILE A 393 -21.09 96.70 33.54
CA ILE A 393 -21.00 97.62 32.38
C ILE A 393 -22.26 98.46 32.25
N ASN A 394 -23.46 97.89 32.44
CA ASN A 394 -24.70 98.65 32.43
C ASN A 394 -24.75 99.70 33.56
N GLU A 395 -24.34 99.35 34.78
CA GLU A 395 -24.24 100.31 35.88
C GLU A 395 -23.20 101.41 35.62
N LEU A 396 -22.04 101.05 35.08
CA LEU A 396 -21.02 102.02 34.66
C LEU A 396 -21.57 103.00 33.61
N GLY A 397 -22.39 102.52 32.68
CA GLY A 397 -23.09 103.37 31.71
C GLY A 397 -24.01 104.39 32.38
N ALA A 398 -24.81 103.95 33.36
CA ALA A 398 -25.68 104.84 34.12
C ALA A 398 -24.89 105.88 34.95
N ALA A 399 -23.84 105.45 35.65
CA ALA A 399 -22.98 106.32 36.45
C ALA A 399 -22.24 107.35 35.57
N ALA A 400 -21.74 106.95 34.40
CA ALA A 400 -21.10 107.87 33.46
C ALA A 400 -22.08 108.95 32.97
N GLN A 401 -23.34 108.60 32.74
CA GLN A 401 -24.39 109.53 32.33
C GLN A 401 -24.75 110.52 33.46
N GLU A 402 -24.79 110.04 34.70
CA GLU A 402 -25.01 110.87 35.88
C GLU A 402 -23.83 111.84 36.13
N ILE A 403 -22.59 111.37 35.99
CA ILE A 403 -21.39 112.21 36.07
C ILE A 403 -21.42 113.30 34.99
N ALA A 404 -21.76 112.95 33.75
CA ALA A 404 -21.85 113.91 32.65
C ALA A 404 -22.89 115.02 32.94
N ARG A 405 -24.04 114.65 33.52
CA ARG A 405 -25.08 115.60 33.92
C ARG A 405 -24.61 116.50 35.06
N ASN A 406 -24.02 115.94 36.11
CA ASN A 406 -23.49 116.72 37.24
C ASN A 406 -22.38 117.68 36.80
N ALA A 407 -21.52 117.27 35.86
CA ALA A 407 -20.49 118.14 35.29
C ALA A 407 -21.08 119.32 34.49
N ALA A 408 -22.17 119.09 33.74
CA ALA A 408 -22.88 120.14 33.03
C ALA A 408 -23.54 121.14 33.99
N ASP A 409 -24.22 120.65 35.04
CA ASP A 409 -24.85 121.49 36.06
C ASP A 409 -23.80 122.33 36.82
N ALA A 410 -22.67 121.72 37.20
CA ALA A 410 -21.56 122.42 37.84
C ALA A 410 -20.96 123.51 36.94
N SER A 411 -20.81 123.24 35.64
CA SER A 411 -20.35 124.24 34.66
C SER A 411 -21.33 125.41 34.55
N HIS A 412 -22.63 125.14 34.59
CA HIS A 412 -23.65 126.19 34.53
C HIS A 412 -23.61 127.07 35.78
N HIS A 413 -23.57 126.47 36.98
CA HIS A 413 -23.47 127.20 38.23
C HIS A 413 -22.18 128.02 38.36
N ALA A 414 -21.05 127.51 37.87
CA ALA A 414 -19.81 128.26 37.83
C ALA A 414 -19.91 129.50 36.93
N SER A 415 -20.62 129.39 35.79
CA SER A 415 -20.89 130.52 34.89
C SER A 415 -21.77 131.59 35.54
N ASP A 416 -22.83 131.19 36.24
CA ASP A 416 -23.74 132.11 36.94
C ASP A 416 -23.02 132.86 38.08
N ALA A 417 -22.18 132.14 38.84
CA ALA A 417 -21.36 132.74 39.89
C ALA A 417 -20.38 133.79 39.34
N ASN A 418 -19.80 133.53 38.16
CA ASN A 418 -18.90 134.48 37.50
C ASN A 418 -19.66 135.75 37.04
N HIS A 419 -20.90 135.61 36.56
CA HIS A 419 -21.76 136.75 36.23
C HIS A 419 -22.08 137.61 37.47
N GLN A 420 -22.49 136.98 38.58
CA GLN A 420 -22.77 137.68 39.83
C GLN A 420 -21.55 138.40 40.40
N ALA A 421 -20.35 137.82 40.24
CA ALA A 421 -19.11 138.46 40.67
C ALA A 421 -18.81 139.75 39.87
N GLU A 422 -19.08 139.77 38.56
CA GLU A 422 -18.90 140.96 37.73
C GLU A 422 -19.92 142.06 38.06
N ASP A 423 -21.18 141.70 38.31
CA ASP A 423 -22.21 142.64 38.80
C ASP A 423 -21.81 143.24 40.15
N GLY A 424 -21.32 142.41 41.07
CA GLY A 424 -20.83 142.83 42.38
C GLY A 424 -19.66 143.82 42.29
N LYS A 425 -18.72 143.59 41.37
CA LYS A 425 -17.60 144.51 41.08
C LYS A 425 -18.11 145.88 40.63
N GLN A 426 -19.15 145.91 39.80
CA GLN A 426 -19.75 147.16 39.30
C GLN A 426 -20.39 148.01 40.42
N VAL A 427 -21.08 147.35 41.36
CA VAL A 427 -21.67 147.99 42.55
C VAL A 427 -20.59 148.59 43.46
N VAL A 428 -19.48 147.87 43.66
CA VAL A 428 -18.34 148.38 44.45
C VAL A 428 -17.72 149.61 43.81
N GLU A 429 -17.53 149.64 42.48
CA GLU A 429 -17.04 150.83 41.76
C GLU A 429 -17.95 152.06 41.93
N GLN A 430 -19.27 151.88 41.88
CA GLN A 430 -20.23 152.96 42.13
C GLN A 430 -20.13 153.49 43.57
N THR A 431 -19.96 152.59 44.54
CA THR A 431 -19.84 152.94 45.96
C THR A 431 -18.58 153.77 46.23
N ILE A 432 -17.45 153.43 45.58
CA ILE A 432 -16.20 154.20 45.69
C ILE A 432 -16.38 155.62 45.16
N ARG A 433 -17.10 155.81 44.03
CA ARG A 433 -17.36 157.16 43.50
C ARG A 433 -18.22 158.00 44.45
N ALA A 434 -19.28 157.41 45.01
CA ALA A 434 -20.16 158.09 45.95
C ALA A 434 -19.41 158.51 47.25
N MET A 435 -18.49 157.67 47.74
CA MET A 435 -17.64 157.99 48.89
C MET A 435 -16.72 159.20 48.64
N ASN A 436 -16.13 159.30 47.44
CA ASN A 436 -15.28 160.45 47.09
C ASN A 436 -16.08 161.75 47.03
N GLU A 437 -17.29 161.73 46.45
CA GLU A 437 -18.17 162.90 46.36
C GLU A 437 -18.64 163.37 47.75
N LEU A 438 -18.93 162.42 48.66
CA LEU A 438 -19.26 162.71 50.05
C LEU A 438 -18.10 163.36 50.79
N SER A 439 -16.87 162.85 50.59
CA SER A 439 -15.66 163.40 51.21
C SER A 439 -15.41 164.85 50.79
N GLU A 440 -15.71 165.21 49.55
CA GLU A 440 -15.59 166.58 49.04
C GLU A 440 -16.62 167.53 49.71
N LYS A 441 -17.86 167.08 49.86
CA LYS A 441 -18.93 167.84 50.54
C LYS A 441 -18.65 168.06 52.04
N ILE A 442 -18.04 167.08 52.71
CA ILE A 442 -17.63 167.20 54.11
C ILE A 442 -16.53 168.26 54.26
N SER A 443 -15.51 168.25 53.40
CA SER A 443 -14.45 169.27 53.40
C SER A 443 -15.00 170.69 53.19
N ALA A 444 -15.96 170.86 52.27
CA ALA A 444 -16.62 172.15 52.04
C ALA A 444 -17.44 172.63 53.26
N SER A 445 -18.06 171.70 54.01
CA SER A 445 -18.83 172.04 55.21
C SER A 445 -17.94 172.49 56.37
N CYS A 446 -16.76 171.88 56.56
CA CYS A 446 -15.80 172.33 57.58
C CYS A 446 -15.36 173.79 57.37
N ALA A 447 -15.08 174.18 56.12
CA ALA A 447 -14.68 175.57 55.80
C ALA A 447 -15.76 176.61 56.19
N ASN A 448 -17.04 176.27 56.05
CA ASN A 448 -18.14 177.17 56.43
C ASN A 448 -18.30 177.31 57.96
N ILE A 449 -18.02 176.24 58.72
CA ILE A 449 -18.09 176.26 60.19
C ILE A 449 -17.00 177.19 60.76
N GLU A 450 -15.81 177.17 60.17
CA GLU A 450 -14.67 177.99 60.60
C GLU A 450 -14.90 179.49 60.34
N ALA A 451 -15.56 179.82 59.21
CA ALA A 451 -15.99 181.18 58.91
C ALA A 451 -17.06 181.71 59.87
N LEU A 452 -17.96 180.85 60.36
CA LEU A 452 -18.99 181.22 61.33
C LEU A 452 -18.39 181.50 62.72
N ASN A 453 -17.45 180.68 63.17
CA ASN A 453 -16.76 180.85 64.45
C ASN A 453 -16.05 182.21 64.55
N SER A 454 -15.42 182.67 63.46
CA SER A 454 -14.74 183.98 63.40
C SER A 454 -15.70 185.17 63.58
N ARG A 455 -16.95 185.08 63.12
CA ARG A 455 -17.95 186.15 63.30
C ARG A 455 -18.48 186.25 64.74
N THR A 456 -18.57 185.12 65.44
CA THR A 456 -19.07 185.06 66.82
C THR A 456 -18.10 185.72 67.82
N VAL A 457 -16.78 185.60 67.59
CA VAL A 457 -15.75 186.21 68.45
C VAL A 457 -15.78 187.75 68.40
N ASN A 458 -16.11 188.34 67.25
CA ASN A 458 -16.21 189.81 67.11
C ASN A 458 -17.40 190.42 67.89
N ILE A 459 -18.41 189.64 68.26
CA ILE A 459 -19.57 190.13 69.01
C ILE A 459 -19.26 190.26 70.51
N GLY A 460 -18.34 189.43 71.04
CA GLY A 460 -17.98 189.44 72.47
C GLY A 460 -17.28 190.72 72.95
N GLN A 461 -16.44 191.34 72.10
CA GLN A 461 -15.66 192.52 72.49
C GLN A 461 -16.49 193.82 72.61
N ILE A 462 -17.74 193.86 72.14
CA ILE A 462 -18.60 195.05 72.24
C ILE A 462 -19.26 195.16 73.63
N LEU A 463 -19.32 194.07 74.42
CA LEU A 463 -20.09 194.04 75.67
C LEU A 463 -19.32 194.44 76.94
N GLU A 464 -18.00 194.62 76.91
CA GLU A 464 -17.22 195.05 78.10
C GLU A 464 -17.09 196.59 78.26
N VAL A 465 -17.71 197.40 77.38
CA VAL A 465 -17.61 198.87 77.39
C VAL A 465 -18.67 199.56 78.29
N ILE A 466 -19.53 198.85 79.02
CA ILE A 466 -20.57 199.50 79.86
C ILE A 466 -20.73 198.82 81.24
N LYS A 467 -19.81 199.08 82.18
CA LYS A 467 -20.01 199.99 83.33
C LYS A 467 -18.78 200.10 84.22
#